data_AF-A0A976SJB7-F1
#
_entry.id   AF-A0A976SJB7-F1
#
_cell.length_a   1.000
_cell.length_b   1.000
_cell.length_c   1.000
_cell.angle_alpha   90.00
_cell.angle_beta   90.00
_cell.angle_gamma   90.00
#
_symmetry.space_group_name_H-M   'P 1'
#
loop_
_entity.id
_entity.type
_entity.pdbx_description
1 polymer ?
#
loop_
_entity_poly.entity_id
_entity_poly.type
_entity_poly.pdbx_seq_one_letter_code
_entity_poly.pdbx_strand_id
1 'polypeptide(L)'
;MVNKKITDYDILKKHYTFLNDQNDQSWESNLVSNYHETLFKEYVVCDLSRYKTGDVALRWRSAKEVVEGKCESICANISCQETSNLSSYEVLFNYVEHEVKKQFELMENDLNLVEEKIKNELSCVYDVDIFDIFTNFQTTQNKINKLNESFKEIYAYKKEVVQLIKSQVKALDSLSQLEDVEGVVNKEVVDLAKKLIAISNDYFETEDRDFTISFKRNKVVEKKEEEKNTIDFIPVDDVKFNSVPSLVKRRATLQHINELLEYLHNHAVKHNRCVPVKINDISSQGIKLYGQTGIAKIAILRHLKLIQVINRDDTILLLDPRFKGNRLKRKL
;
A
#
# COMPACT_ATOMS: atom_id res chain seq x y z
N MET A 1 -6.23 26.92 -59.48
CA MET A 1 -5.94 25.91 -58.44
C MET A 1 -7.25 25.57 -57.78
N VAL A 2 -7.75 24.34 -57.95
CA VAL A 2 -9.06 23.93 -57.42
C VAL A 2 -8.92 23.79 -55.90
N ASN A 3 -9.71 24.57 -55.15
CA ASN A 3 -9.78 24.45 -53.69
C ASN A 3 -10.33 23.05 -53.37
N LYS A 4 -9.46 22.13 -52.95
CA LYS A 4 -9.86 20.78 -52.57
C LYS A 4 -10.73 20.91 -51.31
N LYS A 5 -12.00 20.54 -51.42
CA LYS A 5 -12.90 20.47 -50.26
C LYS A 5 -12.30 19.49 -49.25
N ILE A 6 -12.03 19.97 -48.04
CA ILE A 6 -11.55 19.16 -46.93
C ILE A 6 -12.74 18.36 -46.43
N THR A 7 -12.59 17.04 -46.35
CA THR A 7 -13.61 16.15 -45.80
C THR A 7 -13.35 15.85 -44.33
N ASP A 8 -14.37 15.43 -43.59
CA ASP A 8 -14.24 14.98 -42.20
C ASP A 8 -13.19 13.88 -42.06
N TYR A 9 -13.08 13.00 -43.06
CA TYR A 9 -12.03 11.98 -43.13
C TYR A 9 -10.62 12.58 -43.22
N ASP A 10 -10.43 13.65 -44.00
CA ASP A 10 -9.13 14.32 -44.12
C ASP A 10 -8.70 14.96 -42.78
N ILE A 11 -9.67 15.44 -42.01
CA ILE A 11 -9.44 16.03 -40.67
C ILE A 11 -9.07 14.94 -39.66
N LEU A 12 -9.86 13.86 -39.61
CA LEU A 12 -9.56 12.71 -38.76
C LEU A 12 -8.17 12.14 -39.07
N LYS A 13 -7.84 11.95 -40.36
CA LYS A 13 -6.53 11.44 -40.78
C LYS A 13 -5.37 12.33 -40.34
N LYS A 14 -5.58 13.63 -40.20
CA LYS A 14 -4.54 14.59 -39.85
C LYS A 14 -4.39 14.80 -38.35
N HIS A 15 -5.50 14.75 -37.59
CA HIS A 15 -5.54 15.17 -36.19
C HIS A 15 -5.78 14.03 -35.20
N TYR A 16 -6.22 12.85 -35.66
CA TYR A 16 -6.48 11.73 -34.77
C TYR A 16 -5.19 11.24 -34.09
N THR A 17 -5.28 11.00 -32.79
CA THR A 17 -4.21 10.39 -32.00
C THR A 17 -4.73 9.15 -31.29
N PHE A 18 -3.84 8.17 -31.07
CA PHE A 18 -4.24 6.86 -30.54
C PHE A 18 -4.89 6.95 -29.14
N LEU A 19 -4.30 7.71 -28.22
CA LEU A 19 -4.84 7.91 -26.85
C LEU A 19 -5.80 9.11 -26.73
N ASN A 20 -5.76 10.06 -27.67
CA ASN A 20 -6.56 11.28 -27.65
C ASN A 20 -6.55 12.05 -26.32
N ASP A 21 -5.35 12.37 -25.84
CA ASP A 21 -5.13 13.07 -24.56
C ASP A 21 -5.35 14.60 -24.64
N GLN A 22 -5.57 15.14 -25.84
CA GLN A 22 -5.67 16.59 -26.05
C GLN A 22 -7.12 17.06 -25.93
N ASN A 23 -7.38 17.91 -24.94
CA ASN A 23 -8.65 18.61 -24.77
C ASN A 23 -8.55 20.04 -25.34
N ASP A 24 -8.37 20.15 -26.65
CA ASP A 24 -8.46 21.43 -27.34
C ASP A 24 -9.92 21.72 -27.69
N GLN A 25 -10.38 22.97 -27.50
CA GLN A 25 -11.76 23.39 -27.80
C GLN A 25 -12.01 23.69 -29.30
N SER A 26 -11.14 23.23 -30.20
CA SER A 26 -11.36 23.43 -31.63
C SER A 26 -12.48 22.53 -32.17
N TRP A 27 -13.10 22.95 -33.26
CA TRP A 27 -14.11 22.12 -33.93
C TRP A 27 -13.51 20.80 -34.43
N GLU A 28 -12.28 20.83 -34.96
CA GLU A 28 -11.56 19.63 -35.44
C GLU A 28 -11.29 18.66 -34.29
N SER A 29 -10.91 19.18 -33.13
CA SER A 29 -10.68 18.39 -31.91
C SER A 29 -11.98 17.74 -31.43
N ASN A 30 -13.09 18.48 -31.41
CA ASN A 30 -14.40 17.91 -31.06
C ASN A 30 -14.83 16.79 -32.03
N LEU A 31 -14.58 16.94 -33.33
CA LEU A 31 -14.85 15.88 -34.31
C LEU A 31 -14.02 14.62 -34.03
N VAL A 32 -12.73 14.78 -33.74
CA VAL A 32 -11.81 13.68 -33.40
C VAL A 32 -12.24 13.00 -32.09
N SER A 33 -12.57 13.77 -31.06
CA SER A 33 -13.00 13.25 -29.76
C SER A 33 -14.32 12.50 -29.85
N ASN A 34 -15.32 13.05 -30.55
CA ASN A 34 -16.57 12.35 -30.80
C ASN A 34 -16.34 11.02 -31.54
N TYR A 35 -15.46 11.01 -32.54
CA TYR A 35 -15.09 9.77 -33.22
C TYR A 35 -14.36 8.79 -32.28
N HIS A 36 -13.42 9.27 -31.47
CA HIS A 36 -12.66 8.45 -30.51
C HIS A 36 -13.56 7.81 -29.45
N GLU A 37 -14.61 8.48 -29.01
CA GLU A 37 -15.62 7.95 -28.08
C GLU A 37 -16.46 6.83 -28.68
N THR A 38 -16.71 6.85 -30.00
CA THR A 38 -17.48 5.78 -30.68
C THR A 38 -16.72 4.46 -30.81
N LEU A 39 -15.39 4.45 -30.57
CA LEU A 39 -14.54 3.27 -30.71
C LEU A 39 -14.53 2.44 -29.42
N PHE A 40 -14.40 1.12 -29.59
CA PHE A 40 -14.32 0.19 -28.47
C PHE A 40 -12.87 -0.03 -28.05
N LYS A 41 -12.56 0.27 -26.78
CA LYS A 41 -11.18 0.40 -26.26
C LYS A 41 -10.72 -0.76 -25.36
N GLU A 42 -11.42 -1.89 -25.40
CA GLU A 42 -11.06 -3.09 -24.63
C GLU A 42 -9.95 -3.91 -25.30
N TYR A 43 -10.03 -4.06 -26.62
CA TYR A 43 -9.02 -4.74 -27.43
C TYR A 43 -8.62 -3.87 -28.62
N VAL A 44 -7.39 -4.07 -29.07
CA VAL A 44 -6.77 -3.35 -30.18
C VAL A 44 -6.65 -4.29 -31.38
N VAL A 45 -6.94 -3.79 -32.58
CA VAL A 45 -6.65 -4.49 -33.84
C VAL A 45 -5.21 -4.17 -34.24
N CYS A 46 -4.47 -5.19 -34.65
CA CYS A 46 -3.08 -5.01 -35.08
C CYS A 46 -2.90 -5.28 -36.58
N ASP A 47 -2.01 -4.53 -37.21
CA ASP A 47 -1.46 -4.88 -38.52
C ASP A 47 -0.04 -5.42 -38.31
N LEU A 48 0.09 -6.72 -38.50
CA LEU A 48 1.37 -7.43 -38.39
C LEU A 48 2.01 -7.64 -39.77
N SER A 49 1.58 -7.00 -40.85
CA SER A 49 2.15 -7.20 -42.18
C SER A 49 3.66 -6.96 -42.26
N ARG A 50 4.19 -6.05 -41.43
CA ARG A 50 5.61 -5.68 -41.36
C ARG A 50 6.32 -6.12 -40.07
N TYR A 51 5.77 -7.09 -39.35
CA TYR A 51 6.33 -7.53 -38.08
C TYR A 51 7.81 -7.96 -38.15
N LYS A 52 8.27 -8.46 -39.32
CA LYS A 52 9.66 -8.87 -39.54
C LYS A 52 10.66 -7.71 -39.53
N THR A 53 10.23 -6.50 -39.87
CA THR A 53 11.06 -5.28 -39.77
C THR A 53 10.97 -4.63 -38.39
N GLY A 54 10.16 -5.20 -37.49
CA GLY A 54 9.87 -4.63 -36.16
C GLY A 54 8.74 -3.61 -36.17
N ASP A 55 8.13 -3.34 -37.33
CA ASP A 55 7.05 -2.38 -37.47
C ASP A 55 5.70 -3.07 -37.22
N VAL A 56 4.96 -2.56 -36.23
CA VAL A 56 3.60 -3.00 -35.91
C VAL A 56 2.70 -1.77 -35.83
N ALA A 57 1.54 -1.83 -36.49
CA ALA A 57 0.54 -0.78 -36.38
C ALA A 57 -0.64 -1.26 -35.53
N LEU A 58 -1.19 -0.35 -34.73
CA LEU A 58 -2.26 -0.62 -33.78
C LEU A 58 -3.39 0.40 -33.97
N ARG A 59 -4.64 -0.03 -33.83
CA ARG A 59 -5.81 0.84 -33.80
C ARG A 59 -6.94 0.27 -32.94
N TRP A 60 -7.80 1.14 -32.43
CA TRP A 60 -9.02 0.73 -31.74
C TRP A 60 -10.02 0.07 -32.69
N ARG A 61 -10.90 -0.76 -32.11
CA ARG A 61 -11.93 -1.51 -32.85
C ARG A 61 -13.11 -0.62 -33.21
N SER A 62 -13.65 -0.83 -34.41
CA SER A 62 -14.93 -0.26 -34.82
C SER A 62 -16.11 -1.14 -34.39
N ALA A 63 -17.31 -0.58 -34.33
CA ALA A 63 -18.51 -1.31 -33.93
C ALA A 63 -18.76 -2.58 -34.77
N LYS A 64 -18.51 -2.52 -36.09
CA LYS A 64 -18.68 -3.68 -36.98
C LYS A 64 -17.75 -4.83 -36.60
N GLU A 65 -16.49 -4.54 -36.32
CA GLU A 65 -15.48 -5.55 -35.96
C GLU A 65 -15.78 -6.20 -34.61
N VAL A 66 -16.35 -5.43 -33.67
CA VAL A 66 -16.80 -5.97 -32.38
C VAL A 66 -17.95 -6.96 -32.59
N VAL A 67 -18.93 -6.62 -33.43
CA VAL A 67 -20.05 -7.53 -33.78
C VAL A 67 -19.55 -8.79 -34.50
N GLU A 68 -18.51 -8.66 -35.33
CA GLU A 68 -17.86 -9.79 -35.99
C GLU A 68 -16.98 -10.65 -35.04
N GLY A 69 -16.72 -10.19 -33.81
CA GLY A 69 -15.91 -10.93 -32.83
C GLY A 69 -14.39 -10.79 -33.00
N LYS A 70 -13.92 -9.76 -33.72
CA LYS A 70 -12.47 -9.50 -33.89
C LYS A 70 -11.79 -9.17 -32.56
N CYS A 71 -10.61 -9.76 -32.37
CA CYS A 71 -9.78 -9.72 -31.16
C CYS A 71 -10.32 -10.49 -29.94
N GLU A 72 -11.55 -11.02 -30.00
CA GLU A 72 -12.13 -11.84 -28.93
C GLU A 72 -12.18 -13.32 -29.36
N SER A 73 -12.94 -13.61 -30.41
CA SER A 73 -13.09 -14.96 -30.98
C SER A 73 -12.30 -15.16 -32.27
N ILE A 74 -11.84 -14.07 -32.89
CA ILE A 74 -11.03 -14.06 -34.11
C ILE A 74 -9.70 -13.35 -33.83
N CYS A 75 -8.62 -13.83 -34.43
CA CYS A 75 -7.28 -13.22 -34.34
C CYS A 75 -7.30 -11.70 -34.56
N ALA A 76 -6.52 -10.98 -33.76
CA ALA A 76 -6.42 -9.52 -33.78
C ALA A 76 -5.75 -8.95 -35.03
N ASN A 77 -5.04 -9.76 -35.82
CA ASN A 77 -4.40 -9.28 -37.04
C ASN A 77 -5.45 -8.99 -38.13
N ILE A 78 -5.38 -7.84 -38.79
CA ILE A 78 -6.35 -7.40 -39.82
C ILE A 78 -6.52 -8.49 -40.89
N SER A 79 -5.42 -9.03 -41.40
CA SER A 79 -5.43 -10.03 -42.48
C SER A 79 -5.68 -11.47 -42.01
N CYS A 80 -5.82 -11.73 -40.70
CA CYS A 80 -5.99 -13.08 -40.16
C CYS A 80 -7.45 -13.33 -39.75
N GLN A 81 -7.99 -14.50 -40.08
CA GLN A 81 -9.35 -14.92 -39.69
C GLN A 81 -9.34 -16.19 -38.83
N GLU A 82 -8.18 -16.55 -38.28
CA GLU A 82 -8.04 -17.73 -37.43
C GLU A 82 -8.81 -17.57 -36.11
N THR A 83 -9.49 -18.63 -35.70
CA THR A 83 -10.32 -18.69 -34.47
C THR A 83 -9.81 -19.70 -33.46
N SER A 84 -8.86 -20.57 -33.84
CA SER A 84 -8.34 -21.62 -32.97
C SER A 84 -7.17 -21.16 -32.09
N ASN A 85 -7.13 -21.63 -30.83
CA ASN A 85 -6.05 -21.39 -29.86
C ASN A 85 -5.67 -19.92 -29.64
N LEU A 86 -6.66 -19.03 -29.57
CA LEU A 86 -6.45 -17.62 -29.26
C LEU A 86 -6.23 -17.41 -27.76
N SER A 87 -5.32 -16.49 -27.42
CA SER A 87 -5.11 -16.01 -26.06
C SER A 87 -4.96 -14.50 -26.09
N SER A 88 -5.47 -13.83 -25.06
CA SER A 88 -5.26 -12.40 -24.87
C SER A 88 -3.84 -12.17 -24.33
N TYR A 89 -3.20 -11.12 -24.83
CA TYR A 89 -1.87 -10.71 -24.38
C TYR A 89 -1.85 -9.20 -24.16
N GLU A 90 -1.41 -8.80 -22.97
CA GLU A 90 -1.21 -7.40 -22.63
C GLU A 90 0.21 -6.99 -23.05
N VAL A 91 0.30 -6.01 -23.94
CA VAL A 91 1.59 -5.49 -24.40
C VAL A 91 1.83 -4.16 -23.72
N LEU A 92 2.93 -4.07 -22.97
CA LEU A 92 3.50 -2.78 -22.60
C LEU A 92 4.25 -2.23 -23.82
N PHE A 93 3.75 -1.15 -24.41
CA PHE A 93 4.37 -0.55 -25.58
C PHE A 93 4.66 0.93 -25.37
N ASN A 94 5.80 1.35 -25.93
CA ASN A 94 6.12 2.75 -26.14
C ASN A 94 5.94 3.02 -27.63
N TYR A 95 5.37 4.16 -27.99
CA TYR A 95 5.11 4.49 -29.38
C TYR A 95 5.50 5.94 -29.70
N VAL A 96 5.72 6.21 -30.97
CA VAL A 96 6.02 7.56 -31.47
C VAL A 96 4.85 8.02 -32.32
N GLU A 97 4.26 9.15 -31.95
CA GLU A 97 3.14 9.74 -32.65
C GLU A 97 3.43 11.23 -32.85
N HIS A 98 3.37 11.71 -34.09
CA HIS A 98 3.75 13.08 -34.47
C HIS A 98 5.17 13.48 -33.97
N GLU A 99 6.14 12.58 -34.11
CA GLU A 99 7.54 12.76 -33.65
C GLU A 99 7.72 12.89 -32.12
N VAL A 100 6.64 12.77 -31.35
CA VAL A 100 6.66 12.74 -29.89
C VAL A 100 6.69 11.29 -29.42
N LYS A 101 7.70 10.94 -28.62
CA LYS A 101 7.75 9.64 -27.94
C LYS A 101 6.75 9.67 -26.79
N LYS A 102 5.73 8.82 -26.87
CA LYS A 102 4.80 8.54 -25.78
C LYS A 102 5.20 7.21 -25.16
N GLN A 103 5.54 7.25 -23.87
CA GLN A 103 5.72 6.05 -23.09
C GLN A 103 4.41 5.72 -22.39
N PHE A 104 4.19 4.44 -22.11
CA PHE A 104 3.15 4.02 -21.17
C PHE A 104 3.60 4.44 -19.76
N GLU A 105 3.57 5.74 -19.48
CA GLU A 105 3.58 6.32 -18.13
C GLU A 105 2.18 6.01 -17.56
N LEU A 106 1.96 5.26 -16.48
CA LEU A 106 2.67 5.21 -15.21
C LEU A 106 2.41 3.86 -14.50
N MET A 107 3.46 3.18 -14.05
CA MET A 107 3.34 2.09 -13.06
C MET A 107 2.64 2.56 -11.75
N GLU A 108 2.66 3.85 -11.44
CA GLU A 108 1.96 4.43 -10.28
C GLU A 108 0.43 4.43 -10.46
N ASN A 109 -0.06 4.65 -11.69
CA ASN A 109 -1.49 4.57 -11.99
C ASN A 109 -1.99 3.13 -12.00
N ASP A 110 -1.17 2.18 -12.45
CA ASP A 110 -1.49 0.75 -12.38
C ASP A 110 -1.59 0.26 -10.94
N LEU A 111 -0.70 0.73 -10.04
CA LEU A 111 -0.78 0.41 -8.61
C LEU A 111 -2.07 0.94 -7.98
N ASN A 112 -2.47 2.17 -8.35
CA ASN A 112 -3.73 2.75 -7.88
C ASN A 112 -4.95 2.00 -8.42
N LEU A 113 -4.94 1.64 -9.71
CA LEU A 113 -6.02 0.88 -10.34
C LEU A 113 -6.14 -0.53 -9.76
N VAL A 114 -4.99 -1.18 -9.48
CA VAL A 114 -4.94 -2.48 -8.80
C VAL A 114 -5.44 -2.35 -7.37
N GLU A 115 -5.03 -1.32 -6.64
CA GLU A 115 -5.51 -1.05 -5.28
C GLU A 115 -7.04 -0.83 -5.26
N GLU A 116 -7.57 -0.06 -6.21
CA GLU A 116 -9.00 0.22 -6.33
C GLU A 116 -9.80 -1.04 -6.70
N LYS A 117 -9.32 -1.85 -7.65
CA LYS A 117 -9.93 -3.15 -7.98
C LYS A 117 -9.92 -4.10 -6.80
N ILE A 118 -8.81 -4.19 -6.06
CA ILE A 118 -8.70 -5.03 -4.88
C ILE A 118 -9.66 -4.55 -3.78
N LYS A 119 -9.78 -3.24 -3.56
CA LYS A 119 -10.76 -2.68 -2.61
C LYS A 119 -12.19 -3.03 -3.01
N ASN A 120 -12.55 -2.93 -4.28
CA ASN A 120 -13.89 -3.25 -4.76
C ASN A 120 -14.21 -4.75 -4.60
N GLU A 121 -13.29 -5.63 -5.01
CA GLU A 121 -13.43 -7.08 -4.84
C GLU A 121 -13.56 -7.48 -3.36
N LEU A 122 -12.70 -6.92 -2.50
CA LEU A 122 -12.71 -7.21 -1.07
C LEU A 122 -13.91 -6.60 -0.35
N SER A 123 -14.40 -5.44 -0.80
CA SER A 123 -15.62 -4.81 -0.27
C SER A 123 -16.89 -5.62 -0.56
N CYS A 124 -16.88 -6.49 -1.56
CA CYS A 124 -17.99 -7.42 -1.82
C CYS A 124 -17.93 -8.68 -0.93
N VAL A 125 -16.76 -8.98 -0.35
CA VAL A 125 -16.52 -10.19 0.46
C VAL A 125 -16.49 -9.88 1.96
N TYR A 126 -16.09 -8.67 2.34
CA TYR A 126 -15.99 -8.19 3.72
C TYR A 126 -16.85 -6.93 3.87
N ASP A 127 -17.50 -6.77 5.03
CA ASP A 127 -18.26 -5.55 5.33
C ASP A 127 -17.36 -4.30 5.18
N VAL A 128 -17.92 -3.32 4.45
CA VAL A 128 -17.30 -2.09 3.90
C VAL A 128 -16.41 -1.35 4.93
N ASP A 129 -16.73 -1.47 6.21
CA ASP A 129 -16.09 -0.72 7.30
C ASP A 129 -14.61 -1.09 7.53
N ILE A 130 -14.10 -2.24 7.10
CA ILE A 130 -12.71 -2.63 7.41
C ILE A 130 -11.68 -1.69 6.77
N PHE A 131 -11.92 -1.23 5.54
CA PHE A 131 -10.98 -0.36 4.82
C PHE A 131 -11.08 1.11 5.24
N ASP A 132 -12.24 1.52 5.74
CA ASP A 132 -12.50 2.90 6.18
C ASP A 132 -12.16 3.14 7.65
N ILE A 133 -11.91 2.11 8.47
CA ILE A 133 -11.47 2.29 9.86
C ILE A 133 -10.20 3.15 9.94
N PHE A 134 -9.25 2.98 9.02
CA PHE A 134 -8.01 3.75 9.06
C PHE A 134 -8.22 5.23 8.71
N THR A 135 -9.06 5.51 7.71
CA THR A 135 -9.40 6.89 7.32
C THR A 135 -10.24 7.57 8.41
N ASN A 136 -11.20 6.85 9.00
CA ASN A 136 -11.98 7.31 10.15
C ASN A 136 -11.11 7.57 11.38
N PHE A 137 -10.11 6.73 11.63
CA PHE A 137 -9.15 6.94 12.71
C PHE A 137 -8.29 8.20 12.46
N GLN A 138 -7.76 8.38 11.25
CA GLN A 138 -6.98 9.57 10.90
C GLN A 138 -7.81 10.86 10.98
N THR A 139 -9.04 10.85 10.47
CA THR A 139 -9.93 12.02 10.56
C THR A 139 -10.26 12.35 12.02
N THR A 140 -10.47 11.34 12.86
CA THR A 140 -10.68 11.52 14.30
C THR A 140 -9.44 12.07 14.98
N GLN A 141 -8.25 11.57 14.65
CA GLN A 141 -6.97 12.10 15.16
C GLN A 141 -6.79 13.59 14.79
N ASN A 142 -7.12 13.96 13.55
CA ASN A 142 -7.06 15.36 13.10
C ASN A 142 -8.05 16.25 13.85
N LYS A 143 -9.27 15.76 14.15
CA LYS A 143 -10.25 16.49 14.98
C LYS A 143 -9.74 16.70 16.41
N ILE A 144 -9.14 15.67 17.02
CA ILE A 144 -8.53 15.76 18.36
C ILE A 144 -7.39 16.78 18.36
N ASN A 145 -6.52 16.77 17.35
CA ASN A 145 -5.43 17.74 17.25
C ASN A 145 -5.95 19.17 17.11
N LYS A 146 -6.99 19.40 16.30
CA LYS A 146 -7.64 20.72 16.21
C LYS A 146 -8.23 21.17 17.54
N LEU A 147 -8.93 20.28 18.25
CA LEU A 147 -9.45 20.58 19.58
C LEU A 147 -8.33 20.94 20.56
N ASN A 148 -7.21 20.20 20.53
CA ASN A 148 -6.06 20.47 21.37
C ASN A 148 -5.44 21.84 21.10
N GLU A 149 -5.32 22.26 19.84
CA GLU A 149 -4.86 23.61 19.49
C GLU A 149 -5.84 24.68 20.01
N SER A 150 -7.16 24.49 19.83
CA SER A 150 -8.15 25.40 20.40
C SER A 150 -8.09 25.47 21.93
N PHE A 151 -7.84 24.35 22.61
CA PHE A 151 -7.65 24.36 24.06
C PHE A 151 -6.40 25.14 24.45
N LYS A 152 -5.27 24.97 23.76
CA LYS A 152 -4.04 25.74 24.03
C LYS A 152 -4.28 27.25 23.92
N GLU A 153 -4.99 27.69 22.90
CA GLU A 153 -5.35 29.12 22.74
C GLU A 153 -6.18 29.62 23.93
N ILE A 154 -7.19 28.86 24.36
CA ILE A 154 -8.02 29.21 25.53
C ILE A 154 -7.19 29.29 26.81
N TYR A 155 -6.26 28.35 27.02
CA TYR A 155 -5.35 28.38 28.17
C TYR A 155 -4.41 29.59 28.13
N ALA A 156 -3.95 30.01 26.95
CA ALA A 156 -3.16 31.24 26.79
C ALA A 156 -3.97 32.50 27.14
N TYR A 157 -5.19 32.65 26.61
CA TYR A 157 -6.08 33.76 26.97
C TYR A 157 -6.40 33.79 28.47
N LYS A 158 -6.66 32.63 29.07
CA LYS A 158 -6.88 32.53 30.52
C LYS A 158 -5.66 33.02 31.29
N LYS A 159 -4.44 32.65 30.88
CA LYS A 159 -3.19 33.08 31.52
C LYS A 159 -3.04 34.60 31.48
N GLU A 160 -3.35 35.23 30.35
CA GLU A 160 -3.33 36.69 30.21
C GLU A 160 -4.35 37.37 31.15
N VAL A 161 -5.59 36.88 31.20
CA VAL A 161 -6.62 37.43 32.10
C VAL A 161 -6.23 37.29 33.57
N VAL A 162 -5.69 36.14 33.97
CA VAL A 162 -5.21 35.94 35.35
C VAL A 162 -4.06 36.89 35.68
N GLN A 163 -3.14 37.14 34.74
CA GLN A 163 -2.08 38.13 34.94
C GLN A 163 -2.62 39.55 35.11
N LEU A 164 -3.62 39.94 34.31
CA LEU A 164 -4.29 41.24 34.47
C LEU A 164 -4.95 41.37 35.84
N ILE A 165 -5.71 40.35 36.28
CA ILE A 165 -6.34 40.35 37.61
C ILE A 165 -5.28 40.43 38.72
N LYS A 166 -4.18 39.64 38.62
CA LYS A 166 -3.05 39.71 39.57
C LYS A 166 -2.47 41.13 39.64
N SER A 167 -2.31 41.81 38.51
CA SER A 167 -1.80 43.18 38.46
C SER A 167 -2.74 44.20 39.11
N GLN A 168 -4.05 44.09 38.87
CA GLN A 168 -5.06 44.97 39.45
C GLN A 168 -5.19 44.78 40.97
N VAL A 169 -5.19 43.53 41.44
CA VAL A 169 -5.22 43.23 42.88
C VAL A 169 -3.98 43.77 43.59
N LYS A 170 -2.80 43.69 42.96
CA LYS A 170 -1.56 44.28 43.50
C LYS A 170 -1.62 45.81 43.60
N ALA A 171 -2.21 46.47 42.60
CA ALA A 171 -2.42 47.92 42.63
C ALA A 171 -3.39 48.32 43.76
N LEU A 172 -4.52 47.61 43.91
CA LEU A 172 -5.49 47.85 44.98
C LEU A 172 -4.91 47.59 46.38
N ASP A 173 -4.08 46.55 46.53
CA ASP A 173 -3.35 46.26 47.77
C ASP A 173 -2.39 47.41 48.14
N SER A 174 -1.64 47.91 47.16
CA SER A 174 -0.74 49.05 47.36
C SER A 174 -1.48 50.32 47.77
N LEU A 175 -2.66 50.58 47.19
CA LEU A 175 -3.53 51.71 47.56
C LEU A 175 -4.09 51.54 48.98
N SER A 176 -4.51 50.32 49.34
CA SER A 176 -5.01 50.02 50.70
C SER A 176 -3.97 50.19 51.80
N GLN A 177 -2.68 50.11 51.47
CA GLN A 177 -1.56 50.35 52.39
C GLN A 177 -1.26 51.85 52.56
N LEU A 178 -1.72 52.70 51.64
CA LEU A 178 -1.57 54.15 51.68
C LEU A 178 -2.78 54.85 52.33
N GLU A 179 -3.96 54.22 52.33
CA GLU A 179 -5.18 54.74 52.96
C GLU A 179 -5.34 54.24 54.42
N ASP A 180 -4.85 55.03 55.37
CA ASP A 180 -5.28 55.00 56.78
C ASP A 180 -6.46 55.96 57.06
N VAL A 181 -7.06 56.53 56.00
CA VAL A 181 -8.17 57.49 56.10
C VAL A 181 -9.35 57.00 55.27
N GLU A 182 -10.47 56.84 55.98
CA GLU A 182 -11.82 56.46 55.56
C GLU A 182 -12.12 56.42 54.04
N GLY A 183 -12.51 55.24 53.55
CA GLY A 183 -13.84 55.13 52.93
C GLY A 183 -13.98 54.72 51.46
N VAL A 184 -12.98 54.18 50.76
CA VAL A 184 -13.18 53.77 49.35
C VAL A 184 -12.86 52.29 49.08
N VAL A 185 -11.84 51.70 49.71
CA VAL A 185 -11.45 50.32 49.45
C VAL A 185 -11.84 49.40 50.62
N ASN A 186 -12.78 48.50 50.37
CA ASN A 186 -13.24 47.53 51.35
C ASN A 186 -12.16 46.43 51.54
N LYS A 187 -11.35 46.51 52.62
CA LYS A 187 -10.20 45.60 52.88
C LYS A 187 -10.58 44.12 52.80
N GLU A 188 -11.80 43.76 53.19
CA GLU A 188 -12.33 42.39 53.08
C GLU A 188 -12.42 41.89 51.63
N VAL A 189 -12.75 42.76 50.67
CA VAL A 189 -12.86 42.42 49.24
C VAL A 189 -11.48 42.16 48.64
N VAL A 190 -10.47 42.93 49.08
CA VAL A 190 -9.07 42.75 48.66
C VAL A 190 -8.52 41.42 49.20
N ASP A 191 -8.81 41.08 50.46
CA ASP A 191 -8.39 39.80 51.05
C ASP A 191 -9.11 38.59 50.43
N LEU A 192 -10.39 38.74 50.06
CA LEU A 192 -11.12 37.70 49.32
C LEU A 192 -10.50 37.48 47.93
N ALA A 193 -10.12 38.56 47.24
CA ALA A 193 -9.44 38.49 45.94
C ALA A 193 -8.07 37.83 46.04
N LYS A 194 -7.29 38.09 47.11
CA LYS A 194 -6.01 37.40 47.37
C LYS A 194 -6.21 35.90 47.61
N LYS A 195 -7.23 35.50 48.39
CA LYS A 195 -7.57 34.08 48.61
C LYS A 195 -7.98 33.38 47.32
N LEU A 196 -8.80 34.03 46.49
CA LEU A 196 -9.20 33.52 45.18
C LEU A 196 -8.01 33.33 44.23
N ILE A 197 -7.05 34.26 44.22
CA ILE A 197 -5.81 34.13 43.43
C ILE A 197 -4.95 32.96 43.94
N ALA A 198 -4.84 32.76 45.26
CA ALA A 198 -4.08 31.66 45.84
C ALA A 198 -4.68 30.29 45.46
N ILE A 199 -6.01 30.14 45.59
CA ILE A 199 -6.74 28.94 45.16
C ILE A 199 -6.58 28.71 43.66
N SER A 200 -6.63 29.77 42.85
CA SER A 200 -6.41 29.66 41.41
C SER A 200 -5.00 29.20 41.06
N ASN A 201 -3.96 29.56 41.83
CA ASN A 201 -2.61 29.06 41.57
C ASN A 201 -2.50 27.57 41.93
N ASP A 202 -3.04 27.14 43.07
CA ASP A 202 -2.97 25.74 43.53
C ASP A 202 -3.68 24.75 42.58
N TYR A 203 -4.79 25.15 41.95
CA TYR A 203 -5.55 24.27 41.06
C TYR A 203 -5.10 24.31 39.59
N PHE A 204 -4.41 25.36 39.16
CA PHE A 204 -4.17 25.60 37.73
C PHE A 204 -2.70 25.81 37.34
N GLU A 205 -1.77 25.96 38.28
CA GLU A 205 -0.31 25.81 38.03
C GLU A 205 0.14 24.35 38.08
N THR A 206 -0.73 23.40 37.70
CA THR A 206 -0.24 22.08 37.32
C THR A 206 0.54 22.26 36.02
N GLU A 207 1.84 21.91 36.05
CA GLU A 207 2.72 21.85 34.88
C GLU A 207 1.93 21.41 33.67
N ASP A 208 2.01 22.18 32.57
CA ASP A 208 1.33 21.96 31.29
C ASP A 208 1.15 20.46 31.06
N ARG A 209 -0.01 19.91 31.46
CA ARG A 209 -0.32 18.52 31.17
C ARG A 209 -0.55 18.54 29.69
N ASP A 210 0.50 18.26 28.95
CA ASP A 210 0.46 18.01 27.52
C ASP A 210 -0.66 17.00 27.29
N PHE A 211 -1.85 17.50 26.94
CA PHE A 211 -2.97 16.69 26.46
C PHE A 211 -2.68 16.19 25.03
N THR A 212 -1.39 16.01 24.71
CA THR A 212 -1.01 15.16 23.60
C THR A 212 -1.42 13.75 24.00
N ILE A 213 -2.56 13.32 23.47
CA ILE A 213 -2.83 11.89 23.35
C ILE A 213 -1.81 11.37 22.33
N SER A 214 -0.57 11.19 22.78
CA SER A 214 0.39 10.39 22.08
C SER A 214 -0.10 8.96 22.23
N PHE A 215 -0.95 8.51 21.31
CA PHE A 215 -0.92 7.11 20.97
C PHE A 215 0.46 6.88 20.38
N LYS A 216 1.41 6.54 21.26
CA LYS A 216 2.56 5.76 20.86
C LYS A 216 1.95 4.56 20.15
N ARG A 217 1.92 4.59 18.81
CA ARG A 217 2.22 3.35 18.08
C ARG A 217 3.38 2.78 18.87
N ASN A 218 3.28 1.54 19.32
CA ASN A 218 4.44 0.79 19.70
C ASN A 218 5.34 0.76 18.46
N LYS A 219 6.10 1.85 18.23
CA LYS A 219 7.47 1.75 17.77
C LYS A 219 8.05 0.80 18.78
N VAL A 220 8.26 -0.43 18.33
CA VAL A 220 9.21 -1.32 18.94
C VAL A 220 10.50 -0.50 19.03
N VAL A 221 10.68 0.14 20.17
CA VAL A 221 11.89 0.88 20.49
C VAL A 221 12.93 -0.20 20.70
N GLU A 222 13.91 -0.23 19.82
CA GLU A 222 15.18 -0.90 20.04
C GLU A 222 15.75 -0.43 21.37
N LYS A 223 15.46 -1.17 22.45
CA LYS A 223 16.30 -1.18 23.63
C LYS A 223 17.39 -2.21 23.38
N LYS A 224 18.62 -1.72 23.32
CA LYS A 224 19.83 -2.53 23.52
C LYS A 224 19.80 -3.04 24.95
N GLU A 225 19.25 -4.22 25.14
CA GLU A 225 19.53 -5.07 26.29
C GLU A 225 19.93 -6.43 25.72
N GLU A 226 21.06 -6.95 26.19
CA GLU A 226 21.66 -8.21 25.78
C GLU A 226 20.78 -9.38 26.25
N GLU A 227 19.68 -9.62 25.55
CA GLU A 227 18.85 -10.80 25.76
C GLU A 227 19.08 -11.77 24.60
N LYS A 228 19.40 -13.01 24.96
CA LYS A 228 19.57 -14.12 24.03
C LYS A 228 18.28 -14.25 23.22
N ASN A 229 18.28 -13.77 21.98
CA ASN A 229 17.17 -13.93 21.04
C ASN A 229 16.90 -15.42 20.83
N THR A 230 15.98 -15.99 21.60
CA THR A 230 15.33 -17.24 21.24
C THR A 230 14.39 -16.91 20.09
N ILE A 231 14.82 -17.20 18.86
CA ILE A 231 13.93 -17.10 17.71
C ILE A 231 12.94 -18.26 17.85
N ASP A 232 11.71 -17.97 18.27
CA ASP A 232 10.69 -18.98 18.50
C ASP A 232 10.26 -19.68 17.20
N PHE A 233 10.08 -20.99 17.28
CA PHE A 233 9.63 -21.83 16.17
C PHE A 233 8.15 -21.55 15.84
N ILE A 234 7.86 -21.36 14.56
CA ILE A 234 6.48 -21.21 14.07
C ILE A 234 6.08 -22.49 13.33
N PRO A 235 5.17 -23.31 13.88
CA PRO A 235 4.64 -24.47 13.18
C PRO A 235 3.74 -24.06 12.00
N VAL A 236 3.57 -24.96 11.04
CA VAL A 236 2.57 -24.82 9.98
C VAL A 236 1.20 -25.18 10.55
N ASP A 237 0.26 -24.23 10.47
CA ASP A 237 -1.14 -24.42 10.88
C ASP A 237 -1.93 -25.28 9.88
N ASP A 238 -3.00 -25.92 10.36
CA ASP A 238 -3.93 -26.72 9.55
C ASP A 238 -4.51 -25.92 8.35
N VAL A 239 -4.74 -24.62 8.53
CA VAL A 239 -5.24 -23.73 7.48
C VAL A 239 -4.22 -23.57 6.34
N LYS A 240 -2.95 -23.36 6.68
CA LYS A 240 -1.85 -23.25 5.71
C LYS A 240 -1.62 -24.58 5.00
N PHE A 241 -1.70 -25.68 5.73
CA PHE A 241 -1.61 -27.00 5.13
C PHE A 241 -2.77 -27.25 4.17
N ASN A 242 -4.02 -26.95 4.56
CA ASN A 242 -5.20 -27.15 3.73
C ASN A 242 -5.18 -26.34 2.43
N SER A 243 -4.53 -25.18 2.41
CA SER A 243 -4.29 -24.38 1.20
C SER A 243 -3.48 -25.12 0.11
N VAL A 244 -2.62 -26.08 0.47
CA VAL A 244 -1.80 -26.81 -0.52
C VAL A 244 -2.63 -27.87 -1.26
N PRO A 245 -2.55 -27.97 -2.60
CA PRO A 245 -3.30 -28.97 -3.37
C PRO A 245 -3.04 -30.42 -2.93
N SER A 246 -4.08 -31.27 -2.94
CA SER A 246 -4.00 -32.69 -2.55
C SER A 246 -3.00 -33.50 -3.38
N LEU A 247 -2.83 -33.13 -4.67
CA LEU A 247 -1.83 -33.66 -5.59
C LEU A 247 -0.38 -33.51 -5.08
N VAL A 248 -0.10 -32.41 -4.36
CA VAL A 248 1.21 -32.10 -3.78
C VAL A 248 1.37 -32.76 -2.41
N LYS A 249 0.29 -32.82 -1.62
CA LYS A 249 0.26 -33.47 -0.30
C LYS A 249 0.50 -34.98 -0.37
N ARG A 250 -0.11 -35.66 -1.35
CA ARG A 250 -0.10 -37.12 -1.48
C ARG A 250 -0.41 -37.82 -0.15
N ARG A 251 0.60 -38.45 0.48
CA ARG A 251 0.52 -39.18 1.76
C ARG A 251 1.24 -38.46 2.93
N ALA A 252 1.66 -37.22 2.75
CA ALA A 252 2.36 -36.47 3.80
C ALA A 252 1.36 -35.93 4.84
N THR A 253 1.66 -36.13 6.12
CA THR A 253 0.88 -35.59 7.24
C THR A 253 1.50 -34.28 7.74
N LEU A 254 0.68 -33.43 8.37
CA LEU A 254 1.12 -32.15 8.93
C LEU A 254 2.22 -32.33 9.99
N GLN A 255 2.10 -33.35 10.83
CA GLN A 255 3.11 -33.71 11.84
C GLN A 255 4.50 -33.91 11.20
N HIS A 256 4.56 -34.71 10.14
CA HIS A 256 5.80 -35.01 9.43
C HIS A 256 6.44 -33.81 8.70
N ILE A 257 5.68 -32.73 8.48
CA ILE A 257 6.15 -31.49 7.84
C ILE A 257 6.71 -30.54 8.91
N ASN A 258 6.00 -30.42 10.03
CA ASN A 258 6.44 -29.61 11.16
C ASN A 258 7.73 -30.17 11.77
N GLU A 259 7.91 -31.49 11.83
CA GLU A 259 9.18 -32.13 12.24
C GLU A 259 10.37 -31.70 11.35
N LEU A 260 10.17 -31.64 10.02
CA LEU A 260 11.20 -31.21 9.08
C LEU A 260 11.50 -29.72 9.24
N LEU A 261 10.47 -28.90 9.43
CA LEU A 261 10.63 -27.46 9.63
C LEU A 261 11.34 -27.16 10.96
N GLU A 262 10.99 -27.87 12.02
CA GLU A 262 11.60 -27.75 13.34
C GLU A 262 13.09 -28.09 13.30
N TYR A 263 13.47 -29.17 12.58
CA TYR A 263 14.86 -29.51 12.37
C TYR A 263 15.63 -28.39 11.66
N LEU A 264 15.07 -27.84 10.58
CA LEU A 264 15.70 -26.74 9.82
C LEU A 264 15.82 -25.47 10.68
N HIS A 265 14.81 -25.19 11.51
CA HIS A 265 14.79 -24.07 12.44
C HIS A 265 15.87 -24.22 13.52
N ASN A 266 15.96 -25.39 14.17
CA ASN A 266 16.96 -25.68 15.18
C ASN A 266 18.39 -25.58 14.62
N HIS A 267 18.58 -26.05 13.38
CA HIS A 267 19.85 -25.89 12.67
C HIS A 267 20.17 -24.42 12.38
N ALA A 268 19.19 -23.61 11.98
CA ALA A 268 19.36 -22.18 11.76
C ALA A 268 19.64 -21.40 13.06
N VAL A 269 18.98 -21.75 14.16
CA VAL A 269 19.22 -21.20 15.51
C VAL A 269 20.64 -21.53 15.97
N LYS A 270 21.10 -22.77 15.81
CA LYS A 270 22.46 -23.18 16.18
C LYS A 270 23.56 -22.37 15.46
N HIS A 271 23.31 -21.99 14.21
CA HIS A 271 24.26 -21.24 13.38
C HIS A 271 23.99 -19.73 13.33
N ASN A 272 22.95 -19.24 14.03
CA ASN A 272 22.46 -17.84 13.98
C ASN A 272 22.18 -17.31 12.56
N ARG A 273 22.08 -18.19 11.56
CA ARG A 273 21.92 -17.89 10.12
C ARG A 273 21.24 -19.05 9.40
N CYS A 274 20.48 -18.77 8.36
CA CYS A 274 19.98 -19.79 7.44
C CYS A 274 21.14 -20.34 6.59
N VAL A 275 21.61 -21.53 6.92
CA VAL A 275 22.69 -22.24 6.19
C VAL A 275 22.04 -23.35 5.35
N PRO A 276 22.49 -23.58 4.10
CA PRO A 276 22.01 -24.70 3.29
C PRO A 276 22.42 -26.03 3.93
N VAL A 277 21.45 -26.93 4.13
CA VAL A 277 21.65 -28.26 4.75
C VAL A 277 21.48 -29.36 3.70
N LYS A 278 22.37 -30.35 3.65
CA LYS A 278 22.27 -31.47 2.70
C LYS A 278 21.14 -32.42 3.10
N ILE A 279 20.43 -32.96 2.11
CA ILE A 279 19.34 -33.93 2.32
C ILE A 279 19.83 -35.21 3.05
N ASN A 280 21.09 -35.60 2.84
CA ASN A 280 21.75 -36.71 3.53
C ASN A 280 21.87 -36.49 5.05
N ASP A 281 22.22 -35.27 5.47
CA ASP A 281 22.40 -34.93 6.88
C ASP A 281 21.06 -34.96 7.62
N ILE A 282 19.99 -34.51 6.97
CA ILE A 282 18.62 -34.58 7.50
C ILE A 282 18.13 -36.03 7.59
N SER A 283 18.50 -36.88 6.63
CA SER A 283 18.14 -38.30 6.62
C SER A 283 18.84 -39.09 7.73
N SER A 284 20.05 -38.70 8.12
CA SER A 284 20.80 -39.29 9.23
C SER A 284 20.13 -39.09 10.60
N GLN A 285 19.29 -38.07 10.72
CA GLN A 285 18.56 -37.70 11.94
C GLN A 285 17.15 -38.34 12.00
N GLY A 286 16.86 -39.32 11.14
CA GLY A 286 15.63 -40.11 11.18
C GLY A 286 14.47 -39.56 10.32
N ILE A 287 14.64 -38.39 9.68
CA ILE A 287 13.63 -37.83 8.78
C ILE A 287 13.83 -38.39 7.37
N LYS A 288 12.98 -39.34 6.96
CA LYS A 288 13.02 -39.91 5.60
C LYS A 288 12.61 -38.86 4.55
N LEU A 289 13.60 -38.29 3.87
CA LEU A 289 13.40 -37.36 2.75
C LEU A 289 13.45 -38.01 1.37
N TYR A 290 13.80 -39.29 1.30
CA TYR A 290 13.83 -40.09 0.07
C TYR A 290 12.50 -40.85 -0.15
N GLY A 291 12.12 -41.04 -1.41
CA GLY A 291 10.88 -41.70 -1.82
C GLY A 291 9.68 -40.77 -2.01
N GLN A 292 8.54 -41.33 -2.43
CA GLN A 292 7.35 -40.55 -2.83
C GLN A 292 6.82 -39.64 -1.71
N THR A 293 6.90 -40.09 -0.45
CA THR A 293 6.44 -39.32 0.73
C THR A 293 7.43 -38.24 1.13
N GLY A 294 8.75 -38.49 0.99
CA GLY A 294 9.79 -37.50 1.30
C GLY A 294 9.81 -36.32 0.32
N ILE A 295 9.63 -36.60 -0.97
CA ILE A 295 9.49 -35.59 -2.02
C ILE A 295 8.25 -34.71 -1.77
N ALA A 296 7.16 -35.30 -1.28
CA ALA A 296 5.94 -34.55 -0.94
C ALA A 296 6.20 -33.55 0.21
N LYS A 297 6.93 -33.93 1.27
CA LYS A 297 7.28 -33.01 2.37
C LYS A 297 8.01 -31.76 1.87
N ILE A 298 9.01 -31.97 0.99
CA ILE A 298 9.80 -30.88 0.39
C ILE A 298 8.94 -30.04 -0.54
N ALA A 299 8.09 -30.66 -1.37
CA ALA A 299 7.22 -29.96 -2.30
C ALA A 299 6.18 -29.07 -1.57
N ILE A 300 5.65 -29.53 -0.44
CA ILE A 300 4.70 -28.77 0.38
C ILE A 300 5.38 -27.54 0.99
N LEU A 301 6.54 -27.70 1.64
CA LEU A 301 7.29 -26.58 2.21
C LEU A 301 7.75 -25.58 1.14
N ARG A 302 8.05 -26.06 -0.07
CA ARG A 302 8.36 -25.21 -1.23
C ARG A 302 7.14 -24.44 -1.72
N HIS A 303 5.96 -25.07 -1.76
CA HIS A 303 4.71 -24.42 -2.13
C HIS A 303 4.34 -23.31 -1.14
N LEU A 304 4.57 -23.55 0.15
CA LEU A 304 4.40 -22.56 1.23
C LEU A 304 5.52 -21.50 1.29
N LYS A 305 6.52 -21.57 0.40
CA LYS A 305 7.67 -20.66 0.33
C LYS A 305 8.51 -20.60 1.62
N LEU A 306 8.48 -21.66 2.43
CA LEU A 306 9.26 -21.79 3.67
C LEU A 306 10.68 -22.30 3.40
N ILE A 307 10.89 -23.01 2.30
CA ILE A 307 12.21 -23.54 1.91
C ILE A 307 12.52 -23.29 0.43
N GLN A 308 13.82 -23.25 0.12
CA GLN A 308 14.37 -23.29 -1.22
C GLN A 308 15.26 -24.52 -1.39
N VAL A 309 15.00 -25.31 -2.44
CA VAL A 309 15.85 -26.44 -2.80
C VAL A 309 16.84 -26.00 -3.87
N ILE A 310 18.13 -26.24 -3.64
CA ILE A 310 19.20 -25.98 -4.60
C ILE A 310 19.56 -27.31 -5.26
N ASN A 311 19.04 -27.53 -6.46
CA ASN A 311 19.18 -28.79 -7.21
C ASN A 311 20.63 -29.15 -7.58
N ARG A 312 21.59 -28.22 -7.48
CA ARG A 312 22.99 -28.48 -7.84
C ARG A 312 23.73 -29.29 -6.78
N ASP A 313 23.39 -29.11 -5.50
CA ASP A 313 24.12 -29.66 -4.36
C ASP A 313 23.23 -30.53 -3.45
N ASP A 314 21.99 -30.81 -3.84
CA ASP A 314 20.96 -31.48 -3.02
C ASP A 314 20.85 -30.88 -1.60
N THR A 315 20.85 -29.54 -1.54
CA THR A 315 20.72 -28.78 -0.30
C THR A 315 19.36 -28.11 -0.19
N ILE A 316 18.89 -28.02 1.05
CA ILE A 316 17.67 -27.31 1.43
C ILE A 316 18.08 -26.08 2.25
N LEU A 317 17.59 -24.91 1.83
CA LEU A 317 17.76 -23.65 2.52
C LEU A 317 16.43 -23.23 3.13
N LEU A 318 16.41 -22.95 4.43
CA LEU A 318 15.27 -22.34 5.11
C LEU A 318 15.14 -20.87 4.69
N LEU A 319 13.92 -20.45 4.34
CA LEU A 319 13.60 -19.07 4.00
C LEU A 319 12.83 -18.43 5.17
N ASP A 320 13.55 -17.92 6.15
CA ASP A 320 12.97 -17.15 7.25
C ASP A 320 13.57 -15.74 7.29
N PRO A 321 12.77 -14.67 7.04
CA PRO A 321 13.24 -13.29 7.05
C PRO A 321 13.78 -12.82 8.41
N ARG A 322 13.55 -13.58 9.49
CA ARG A 322 14.06 -13.29 10.84
C ARG A 322 15.56 -13.53 10.98
N PHE A 323 16.14 -14.42 10.18
CA PHE A 323 17.58 -14.65 10.14
C PHE A 323 18.22 -13.69 9.12
N LYS A 324 19.04 -12.74 9.59
CA LYS A 324 19.77 -11.80 8.72
C LYS A 324 20.82 -12.55 7.88
N GLY A 325 20.44 -12.96 6.67
CA GLY A 325 21.34 -13.68 5.76
C GLY A 325 20.70 -14.11 4.44
N ASN A 326 20.66 -13.18 3.49
CA ASN A 326 20.61 -13.38 2.04
C ASN A 326 19.35 -14.02 1.41
N ARG A 327 18.52 -13.13 0.82
CA ARG A 327 17.87 -13.42 -0.46
C ARG A 327 18.97 -13.74 -1.48
N LEU A 328 19.17 -15.02 -1.81
CA LEU A 328 19.92 -15.38 -3.02
C LEU A 328 19.20 -14.72 -4.21
N LYS A 329 19.83 -13.69 -4.80
CA LYS A 329 19.33 -13.02 -6.00
C LYS A 329 19.01 -14.09 -7.04
N ARG A 330 17.72 -14.27 -7.35
CA ARG A 330 17.32 -15.02 -8.54
C ARG A 330 17.94 -14.29 -9.72
N LYS A 331 18.93 -14.90 -10.37
CA LYS A 331 19.30 -14.49 -11.72
C LYS A 331 18.10 -14.84 -12.60
N LEU A 332 17.48 -13.80 -13.16
CA LEU A 332 16.56 -13.90 -14.29
C LEU A 332 17.26 -14.55 -15.47
#